data_AF-A0A094DMQ6-F1
#
_entry.id   AF-A0A094DMQ6-F1
#
_cell.length_a   1.000
_cell.length_b   1.000
_cell.length_c   1.000
_cell.angle_alpha   90.00
_cell.angle_beta   90.00
_cell.angle_gamma   90.00
#
_symmetry.space_group_name_H-M   'P 1'
#
loop_
_entity.id
_entity.type
_entity.pdbx_description
1 polymer ?
#
loop_
_entity_poly.entity_id
_entity_poly.type
_entity_poly.pdbx_seq_one_letter_code
_entity_poly.pdbx_strand_id
1 'polypeptide(L)'
;MPSSKLATRLPNELWDTILKYAKTFPASSFAREDDVPLEVLREKHSTVWNAIFKDDDWAKKASESGFNPALVGQNLYNLYECQDIRNSKPAYIALVVGGDITDVREILLNSLQPHTFLKSTKEVVFKDSKITLNIHDAWSWPDVIELKPRRLFSYRYKTLRSACLYWDDYSYSLYEVPATDVIGIGGIAPTLKKASFKCGLHLKKHKDQPQCFMDPKCPETLPILLEQEGIGWQQRRVG
;
A
#
# COMPACT_ATOMS: atom_id res chain seq x y z
N MET A 1 -34.42 17.25 17.07
CA MET A 1 -33.89 18.10 15.98
C MET A 1 -34.13 19.56 16.36
N PRO A 2 -33.24 20.55 16.11
CA PRO A 2 -32.22 20.71 15.04
C PRO A 2 -30.75 20.68 15.58
N SER A 3 -29.74 20.15 14.88
CA SER A 3 -28.95 20.70 13.73
C SER A 3 -27.71 21.55 14.10
N SER A 4 -26.54 20.91 14.00
CA SER A 4 -25.39 21.31 13.15
C SER A 4 -24.19 22.10 13.71
N LYS A 5 -23.01 21.54 13.35
CA LYS A 5 -21.80 22.20 12.84
C LYS A 5 -20.92 22.99 13.81
N LEU A 6 -19.88 22.33 14.30
CA LEU A 6 -18.56 22.92 14.55
C LEU A 6 -17.47 22.00 13.98
N ALA A 7 -17.45 21.89 12.64
CA ALA A 7 -16.24 21.56 11.91
C ALA A 7 -15.63 22.89 11.49
N THR A 8 -14.69 23.38 12.28
CA THR A 8 -13.88 24.56 11.99
C THR A 8 -13.09 24.30 10.70
N ARG A 9 -13.60 24.84 9.59
CA ARG A 9 -12.86 24.91 8.32
C ARG A 9 -11.62 25.78 8.54
N LEU A 10 -10.45 25.22 8.23
CA LEU A 10 -9.22 26.00 8.12
C LEU A 10 -9.43 27.16 7.13
N PRO A 11 -9.01 28.40 7.47
CA PRO A 11 -9.03 29.54 6.55
C PRO A 11 -8.29 29.23 5.25
N ASN A 12 -8.82 29.70 4.12
CA ASN A 12 -8.25 29.42 2.78
C ASN A 12 -6.78 29.87 2.65
N GLU A 13 -6.38 30.91 3.39
CA GLU A 13 -5.00 31.42 3.44
C GLU A 13 -4.00 30.39 4.02
N LEU A 14 -4.45 29.54 4.95
CA LEU A 14 -3.66 28.44 5.47
C LEU A 14 -3.55 27.29 4.46
N TRP A 15 -4.60 27.03 3.68
CA TRP A 15 -4.55 26.08 2.56
C TRP A 15 -3.57 26.54 1.47
N ASP A 16 -3.60 27.81 1.11
CA ASP A 16 -2.67 28.37 0.11
C ASP A 16 -1.22 28.33 0.60
N THR A 17 -1.00 28.54 1.91
CA THR A 17 0.33 28.42 2.52
C THR A 17 0.82 26.97 2.54
N ILE A 18 -0.03 26.01 2.88
CA ILE A 18 0.28 24.57 2.83
C ILE A 18 0.61 24.13 1.39
N LEU A 19 -0.18 24.56 0.41
CA LEU A 19 0.04 24.27 -1.01
C LEU A 19 1.31 24.93 -1.56
N LYS A 20 1.66 26.12 -1.06
CA LYS A 20 2.90 26.83 -1.42
C LYS A 20 4.15 26.14 -0.88
N TYR A 21 4.09 25.60 0.34
CA TYR A 21 5.19 24.81 0.93
C TYR A 21 5.27 23.39 0.36
N ALA A 22 4.15 22.78 -0.01
CA ALA A 22 4.14 21.49 -0.70
C ALA A 22 4.85 21.54 -2.07
N LYS A 23 4.81 22.69 -2.74
CA LYS A 23 5.54 22.95 -4.01
C LYS A 23 7.04 23.16 -3.84
N THR A 24 7.56 23.27 -2.60
CA THR A 24 8.99 23.54 -2.34
C THR A 24 9.81 22.28 -2.06
N PHE A 25 9.19 21.09 -2.03
CA PHE A 25 9.91 19.82 -2.06
C PHE A 25 10.30 19.48 -3.50
N PRO A 26 11.49 18.90 -3.74
CA PRO A 26 11.91 18.60 -5.09
C PRO A 26 10.96 17.55 -5.68
N ALA A 27 10.08 18.03 -6.56
CA ALA A 27 9.39 17.23 -7.57
C ALA A 27 10.45 16.68 -8.54
N SER A 28 11.20 15.69 -8.08
CA SER A 28 12.05 14.84 -8.91
C SER A 28 11.70 13.40 -8.48
N SER A 29 10.99 12.60 -9.25
CA SER A 29 10.84 12.59 -10.70
C SER A 29 9.63 11.72 -10.99
N PHE A 30 8.65 12.24 -11.72
CA PHE A 30 7.96 11.66 -12.87
C PHE A 30 6.96 12.74 -13.31
N ALA A 31 6.86 12.96 -14.62
CA ALA A 31 6.00 13.97 -15.20
C ALA A 31 4.59 13.85 -14.63
N ARG A 32 3.91 14.97 -14.40
CA ARG A 32 2.47 14.98 -14.26
C ARG A 32 1.89 14.22 -15.46
N GLU A 33 1.17 13.14 -15.21
CA GLU A 33 0.40 12.33 -16.19
C GLU A 33 -0.75 13.13 -16.83
N ASP A 34 -0.66 14.46 -16.91
CA ASP A 34 -1.73 15.32 -17.41
C ASP A 34 -1.93 15.17 -18.95
N ASP A 35 -1.01 14.50 -19.66
CA ASP A 35 -1.05 14.26 -21.12
C ASP A 35 -1.27 12.79 -21.52
N VAL A 36 -1.42 11.85 -20.57
CA VAL A 36 -1.65 10.43 -20.91
C VAL A 36 -3.16 10.18 -21.06
N PRO A 37 -3.64 9.64 -22.20
CA PRO A 37 -5.06 9.33 -22.36
C PRO A 37 -5.55 8.39 -21.25
N LEU A 38 -6.75 8.67 -20.71
CA LEU A 38 -7.36 7.90 -19.63
C LEU A 38 -7.49 6.41 -19.98
N GLU A 39 -7.71 6.11 -21.26
CA GLU A 39 -7.79 4.75 -21.81
C GLU A 39 -6.49 3.97 -21.60
N VAL A 40 -5.33 4.64 -21.78
CA VAL A 40 -4.02 4.04 -21.56
C VAL A 40 -3.78 3.78 -20.07
N LEU A 41 -4.18 4.72 -19.21
CA LEU A 41 -4.08 4.54 -17.75
C LEU A 41 -4.97 3.38 -17.27
N ARG A 42 -6.18 3.27 -17.82
CA ARG A 42 -7.09 2.14 -17.57
C ARG A 42 -6.50 0.82 -18.02
N GLU A 43 -5.94 0.76 -19.23
CA GLU A 43 -5.32 -0.46 -19.75
C GLU A 43 -4.15 -0.91 -18.87
N LYS A 44 -3.24 -0.01 -18.50
CA LYS A 44 -2.13 -0.30 -17.57
C LYS A 44 -2.63 -0.79 -16.21
N HIS A 45 -3.66 -0.13 -15.68
CA HIS A 45 -4.28 -0.48 -14.40
C HIS A 45 -4.88 -1.88 -14.44
N SER A 46 -5.74 -2.16 -15.41
CA SER A 46 -6.34 -3.47 -15.62
C SER A 46 -5.28 -4.54 -15.87
N THR A 47 -4.20 -4.22 -16.58
CA THR A 47 -3.11 -5.18 -16.86
C THR A 47 -2.47 -5.70 -15.56
N VAL A 48 -2.21 -4.83 -14.58
CA VAL A 48 -1.63 -5.25 -13.29
C VAL A 48 -2.62 -6.09 -12.47
N TRP A 49 -3.89 -5.67 -12.40
CA TRP A 49 -4.91 -6.42 -11.65
C TRP A 49 -5.23 -7.77 -12.29
N ASN A 50 -5.34 -7.84 -13.62
CA ASN A 50 -5.58 -9.07 -14.38
C ASN A 50 -4.40 -10.06 -14.33
N ALA A 51 -3.20 -9.59 -14.00
CA ALA A 51 -2.07 -10.47 -13.73
C ALA A 51 -2.17 -11.22 -12.39
N ILE A 52 -3.10 -10.80 -11.52
CA ILE A 52 -3.32 -11.33 -10.18
C ILE A 52 -4.69 -12.02 -10.09
N PHE A 53 -5.73 -11.40 -10.63
CA PHE A 53 -7.11 -11.86 -10.62
C PHE A 53 -7.54 -12.36 -12.01
N LYS A 54 -8.39 -13.38 -12.04
CA LYS A 54 -9.01 -13.92 -13.27
C LYS A 54 -10.15 -13.03 -13.78
N ASP A 55 -10.82 -12.38 -12.83
CA ASP A 55 -11.98 -11.54 -13.01
C ASP A 55 -12.03 -10.51 -11.87
N ASP A 56 -12.92 -9.54 -12.00
CA ASP A 56 -13.03 -8.41 -11.08
C ASP A 56 -13.94 -8.71 -9.88
N ASP A 57 -14.55 -9.90 -9.81
CA ASP A 57 -15.67 -10.19 -8.91
C ASP A 57 -15.31 -10.02 -7.44
N TRP A 58 -14.14 -10.52 -7.04
CA TRP A 58 -13.70 -10.41 -5.65
C TRP A 58 -13.43 -8.96 -5.26
N ALA A 59 -12.68 -8.22 -6.08
CA ALA A 59 -12.29 -6.84 -5.80
C ALA A 59 -13.51 -5.92 -5.82
N LYS A 60 -14.45 -6.16 -6.75
CA LYS A 60 -15.74 -5.49 -6.82
C LYS A 60 -16.58 -5.74 -5.56
N LYS A 61 -16.74 -6.99 -5.11
CA LYS A 61 -17.50 -7.29 -3.89
C LYS A 61 -16.87 -6.67 -2.64
N ALA A 62 -15.54 -6.67 -2.54
CA ALA A 62 -14.85 -5.98 -1.45
C ALA A 62 -15.12 -4.46 -1.49
N SER A 63 -15.11 -3.86 -2.68
CA SER A 63 -15.44 -2.44 -2.86
C SER A 63 -16.90 -2.11 -2.54
N GLU A 64 -17.85 -2.93 -3.00
CA GLU A 64 -19.29 -2.82 -2.67
C GLU A 64 -19.55 -2.96 -1.17
N SER A 65 -18.69 -3.68 -0.45
CA SER A 65 -18.72 -3.80 1.02
C SER A 65 -18.09 -2.59 1.74
N GLY A 66 -17.66 -1.56 1.02
CA GLY A 66 -17.09 -0.33 1.56
C GLY A 66 -15.59 -0.38 1.82
N PHE A 67 -14.88 -1.38 1.29
CA PHE A 67 -13.42 -1.47 1.39
C PHE A 67 -12.73 -0.90 0.15
N ASN A 68 -11.43 -0.61 0.28
CA ASN A 68 -10.63 -0.10 -0.82
C ASN A 68 -9.43 -1.02 -1.04
N PRO A 69 -9.60 -2.16 -1.75
CA PRO A 69 -8.48 -3.05 -2.04
C PRO A 69 -7.34 -2.30 -2.73
N ALA A 70 -6.12 -2.57 -2.31
CA ALA A 70 -4.93 -1.92 -2.79
C ALA A 70 -3.77 -2.91 -2.89
N LEU A 71 -3.01 -2.81 -3.97
CA LEU A 71 -1.74 -3.52 -4.16
C LEU A 71 -0.62 -2.61 -3.69
N VAL A 72 0.27 -3.10 -2.83
CA VAL A 72 1.40 -2.33 -2.29
C VAL A 72 2.71 -3.05 -2.55
N GLY A 73 3.71 -2.35 -3.11
CA GLY A 73 5.06 -2.87 -3.25
C GLY A 73 5.97 -2.10 -4.20
N GLN A 74 7.29 -2.19 -3.97
CA GLN A 74 8.31 -1.46 -4.73
C GLN A 74 8.37 -1.79 -6.23
N ASN A 75 7.89 -2.96 -6.64
CA ASN A 75 7.99 -3.44 -8.03
C ASN A 75 6.76 -3.11 -8.87
N LEU A 76 5.73 -2.48 -8.31
CA LEU A 76 4.51 -2.15 -9.03
C LEU A 76 4.77 -1.19 -10.21
N TYR A 77 5.70 -0.24 -10.09
CA TYR A 77 6.16 0.58 -11.24
C TYR A 77 6.62 -0.25 -12.43
N ASN A 78 7.39 -1.31 -12.16
CA ASN A 78 7.87 -2.16 -13.23
C ASN A 78 6.74 -2.98 -13.85
N LEU A 79 5.70 -3.34 -13.08
CA LEU A 79 4.56 -4.08 -13.61
C LEU A 79 3.63 -3.17 -14.42
N TYR A 80 3.40 -1.96 -13.92
CA TYR A 80 2.49 -0.97 -14.52
C TYR A 80 3.00 -0.42 -15.85
N GLU A 81 4.32 -0.28 -15.99
CA GLU A 81 4.95 0.17 -17.25
C GLU A 81 5.31 -0.98 -18.21
N CYS A 82 5.15 -2.25 -17.80
CA CYS A 82 5.57 -3.38 -18.62
C CYS A 82 4.46 -3.84 -19.57
N GLN A 83 4.80 -3.93 -20.86
CA GLN A 83 3.91 -4.49 -21.87
C GLN A 83 3.73 -6.01 -21.75
N ASP A 84 4.69 -6.71 -21.13
CA ASP A 84 4.64 -8.16 -20.93
C ASP A 84 5.04 -8.54 -19.50
N ILE A 85 4.03 -8.68 -18.64
CA ILE A 85 4.19 -9.04 -17.24
C ILE A 85 4.91 -10.39 -17.05
N ARG A 86 4.81 -11.33 -18.01
CA ARG A 86 5.47 -12.65 -17.89
C ARG A 86 6.99 -12.52 -17.93
N ASN A 87 7.46 -11.52 -18.69
CA ASN A 87 8.87 -11.19 -18.84
C ASN A 87 9.35 -10.10 -17.87
N SER A 88 8.46 -9.59 -16.99
CA SER A 88 8.82 -8.61 -15.96
C SER A 88 9.80 -9.16 -14.92
N LYS A 89 10.35 -8.25 -14.11
CA LYS A 89 11.15 -8.59 -12.94
C LYS A 89 10.25 -9.18 -11.85
N PRO A 90 10.74 -10.14 -11.04
CA PRO A 90 9.98 -10.65 -9.91
C PRO A 90 9.46 -9.52 -9.02
N ALA A 91 8.21 -9.63 -8.60
CA ALA A 91 7.51 -8.64 -7.81
C ALA A 91 6.94 -9.28 -6.54
N TYR A 92 7.19 -8.64 -5.41
CA TYR A 92 6.51 -8.95 -4.16
C TYR A 92 5.51 -7.86 -3.85
N ILE A 93 4.25 -8.24 -3.66
CA ILE A 93 3.13 -7.33 -3.51
C ILE A 93 2.35 -7.75 -2.26
N ALA A 94 1.85 -6.80 -1.48
CA ALA A 94 0.84 -7.04 -0.46
C ALA A 94 -0.53 -6.58 -0.98
N LEU A 95 -1.55 -7.44 -0.82
CA LEU A 95 -2.94 -7.06 -1.00
C LEU A 95 -3.46 -6.53 0.34
N VAL A 96 -3.79 -5.25 0.37
CA VAL A 96 -4.27 -4.53 1.54
C VAL A 96 -5.72 -4.14 1.30
N VAL A 97 -6.59 -4.42 2.25
CA VAL A 97 -8.04 -4.20 2.17
C VAL A 97 -8.52 -3.30 3.30
N GLY A 98 -7.88 -3.39 4.48
CA GLY A 98 -8.12 -2.47 5.59
C GLY A 98 -9.43 -2.69 6.35
N GLY A 99 -9.88 -3.94 6.46
CA GLY A 99 -11.07 -4.28 7.23
C GLY A 99 -11.47 -5.76 7.17
N ASP A 100 -12.52 -6.10 7.91
CA ASP A 100 -13.05 -7.47 7.97
C ASP A 100 -13.79 -7.79 6.67
N ILE A 101 -13.19 -8.68 5.87
CA ILE A 101 -13.78 -9.14 4.62
C ILE A 101 -14.15 -10.63 4.67
N THR A 102 -14.47 -11.14 5.86
CA THR A 102 -14.81 -12.54 6.09
C THR A 102 -15.81 -13.10 5.07
N ASP A 103 -16.80 -12.30 4.66
CA ASP A 103 -17.85 -12.69 3.71
C ASP A 103 -17.34 -12.97 2.29
N VAL A 104 -16.22 -12.36 1.89
CA VAL A 104 -15.63 -12.52 0.54
C VAL A 104 -14.29 -13.26 0.56
N ARG A 105 -13.80 -13.62 1.75
CA ARG A 105 -12.53 -14.34 1.93
C ARG A 105 -12.54 -15.70 1.24
N GLU A 106 -13.64 -16.44 1.33
CA GLU A 106 -13.72 -17.82 0.82
C GLU A 106 -13.62 -17.89 -0.71
N ILE A 107 -14.00 -16.81 -1.40
CA ILE A 107 -13.92 -16.70 -2.85
C ILE A 107 -12.61 -16.06 -3.34
N LEU A 108 -11.77 -15.50 -2.46
CA LEU A 108 -10.52 -14.84 -2.83
C LEU A 108 -9.64 -15.77 -3.66
N LEU A 109 -9.25 -16.93 -3.13
CA LEU A 109 -8.35 -17.85 -3.84
C LEU A 109 -8.96 -18.31 -5.17
N ASN A 110 -10.28 -18.46 -5.24
CA ASN A 110 -10.97 -18.84 -6.48
C ASN A 110 -10.97 -17.72 -7.53
N SER A 111 -10.86 -16.45 -7.14
CA SER A 111 -10.72 -15.31 -8.05
C SER A 111 -9.29 -15.09 -8.57
N LEU A 112 -8.27 -15.69 -7.95
CA LEU A 112 -6.87 -15.48 -8.32
C LEU A 112 -6.45 -16.31 -9.54
N GLN A 113 -5.57 -15.77 -10.38
CA GLN A 113 -4.90 -16.49 -11.47
C GLN A 113 -4.26 -17.82 -11.00
N PRO A 114 -3.97 -18.79 -11.88
CA PRO A 114 -3.37 -20.07 -11.50
C PRO A 114 -2.14 -19.90 -10.59
N HIS A 115 -2.21 -20.51 -9.40
CA HIS A 115 -1.25 -20.21 -8.34
C HIS A 115 -0.92 -21.41 -7.45
N THR A 116 0.04 -21.20 -6.56
CA THR A 116 0.33 -22.04 -5.39
C THR A 116 0.14 -21.20 -4.13
N PHE A 117 -0.69 -21.66 -3.20
CA PHE A 117 -0.93 -20.98 -1.93
C PHE A 117 -0.05 -21.55 -0.81
N LEU A 118 0.80 -20.69 -0.24
CA LEU A 118 1.67 -20.99 0.88
C LEU A 118 0.95 -20.62 2.18
N LYS A 119 0.22 -21.59 2.75
CA LYS A 119 -0.62 -21.37 3.93
C LYS A 119 0.14 -20.85 5.17
N SER A 120 1.42 -21.17 5.30
CA SER A 120 2.27 -20.74 6.43
C SER A 120 2.60 -19.25 6.40
N THR A 121 2.79 -18.67 5.21
CA THR A 121 3.14 -17.25 5.03
C THR A 121 1.99 -16.40 4.50
N LYS A 122 0.85 -17.02 4.19
CA LYS A 122 -0.28 -16.40 3.48
C LYS A 122 0.15 -15.75 2.16
N GLU A 123 1.12 -16.36 1.49
CA GLU A 123 1.60 -15.91 0.18
C GLU A 123 0.98 -16.77 -0.93
N VAL A 124 0.65 -16.12 -2.04
CA VAL A 124 0.20 -16.74 -3.28
C VAL A 124 1.28 -16.50 -4.32
N VAL A 125 1.81 -17.59 -4.88
CA VAL A 125 2.82 -17.55 -5.96
C VAL A 125 2.13 -17.92 -7.26
N PHE A 126 2.09 -16.97 -8.19
CA PHE A 126 1.45 -17.19 -9.50
C PHE A 126 2.34 -18.01 -10.42
N LYS A 127 1.74 -18.88 -11.23
CA LYS A 127 2.48 -19.80 -12.12
C LYS A 127 2.98 -19.08 -13.38
N ASP A 128 2.13 -18.23 -13.95
CA ASP A 128 2.36 -17.60 -15.25
C ASP A 128 2.89 -16.17 -15.13
N SER A 129 3.10 -15.69 -13.90
CA SER A 129 3.73 -14.39 -13.63
C SER A 129 4.78 -14.55 -12.53
N LYS A 130 5.78 -13.66 -12.48
CA LYS A 130 6.80 -13.68 -11.42
C LYS A 130 6.33 -12.90 -10.18
N ILE A 131 5.03 -12.92 -9.92
CA ILE A 131 4.39 -12.19 -8.82
C ILE A 131 4.23 -13.13 -7.63
N THR A 132 4.62 -12.65 -6.46
CA THR A 132 4.25 -13.22 -5.17
C THR A 132 3.37 -12.22 -4.44
N LEU A 133 2.15 -12.62 -4.13
CA LEU A 133 1.16 -11.79 -3.44
C LEU A 133 1.01 -12.26 -2.01
N ASN A 134 1.24 -11.38 -1.05
CA ASN A 134 0.84 -11.59 0.33
C ASN A 134 -0.62 -11.19 0.51
N ILE A 135 -1.46 -12.13 0.94
CA ILE A 135 -2.90 -11.93 1.15
C ILE A 135 -3.26 -11.95 2.64
N HIS A 136 -2.30 -11.71 3.54
CA HIS A 136 -2.48 -11.88 4.98
C HIS A 136 -3.63 -10.98 5.52
N ASP A 137 -3.71 -9.74 5.06
CA ASP A 137 -4.79 -8.81 5.42
C ASP A 137 -6.16 -9.35 5.00
N ALA A 138 -6.28 -9.68 3.72
CA ALA A 138 -7.50 -10.21 3.11
C ALA A 138 -7.93 -11.60 3.65
N TRP A 139 -7.01 -12.35 4.25
CA TRP A 139 -7.25 -13.73 4.69
C TRP A 139 -7.56 -13.84 6.19
N SER A 140 -6.89 -13.04 7.02
CA SER A 140 -6.90 -13.22 8.48
C SER A 140 -7.41 -12.01 9.26
N TRP A 141 -7.68 -10.89 8.59
CA TRP A 141 -8.03 -9.60 9.21
C TRP A 141 -7.26 -9.32 10.51
N PRO A 142 -5.92 -9.24 10.43
CA PRO A 142 -5.12 -8.99 11.60
C PRO A 142 -5.06 -7.49 11.92
N ASP A 143 -4.71 -7.15 13.15
CA ASP A 143 -4.22 -5.79 13.47
C ASP A 143 -2.88 -5.48 12.76
N VAL A 144 -2.14 -6.53 12.35
CA VAL A 144 -0.82 -6.43 11.74
C VAL A 144 -0.65 -7.46 10.61
N ILE A 145 -0.25 -6.98 9.43
CA ILE A 145 0.02 -7.79 8.25
C ILE A 145 1.40 -8.44 8.38
N GLU A 146 1.43 -9.76 8.54
CA GLU A 146 2.68 -10.50 8.70
C GLU A 146 3.41 -10.68 7.35
N LEU A 147 4.55 -10.01 7.21
CA LEU A 147 5.49 -10.17 6.09
C LEU A 147 6.81 -9.48 6.43
N LYS A 148 7.87 -9.73 5.66
CA LYS A 148 9.12 -8.98 5.78
C LYS A 148 8.98 -7.58 5.16
N PRO A 149 8.84 -6.47 5.92
CA PRO A 149 8.43 -5.21 5.33
C PRO A 149 9.46 -4.64 4.35
N ARG A 150 10.74 -4.96 4.52
CA ARG A 150 11.81 -4.66 3.56
C ARG A 150 11.49 -5.07 2.11
N ARG A 151 10.66 -6.11 1.89
CA ARG A 151 10.28 -6.56 0.53
C ARG A 151 9.34 -5.57 -0.16
N LEU A 152 8.64 -4.73 0.59
CA LEU A 152 7.74 -3.71 0.04
C LEU A 152 8.48 -2.45 -0.40
N PHE A 153 9.74 -2.27 -0.01
CA PHE A 153 10.47 -1.02 -0.24
C PHE A 153 11.77 -1.22 -1.03
N SER A 154 12.08 -0.22 -1.86
CA SER A 154 13.41 -0.02 -2.44
C SER A 154 14.08 1.19 -1.80
N TYR A 155 15.42 1.27 -1.89
CA TYR A 155 16.17 2.48 -1.55
C TYR A 155 16.95 2.93 -2.78
N ARG A 156 16.52 4.04 -3.38
CA ARG A 156 17.12 4.60 -4.60
C ARG A 156 17.22 6.11 -4.46
N TYR A 157 18.32 6.68 -4.97
CA TYR A 157 18.58 8.12 -4.90
C TYR A 157 18.48 8.69 -3.47
N LYS A 158 18.97 7.91 -2.49
CA LYS A 158 18.92 8.21 -1.05
C LYS A 158 17.51 8.30 -0.44
N THR A 159 16.49 7.81 -1.12
CA THR A 159 15.09 7.86 -0.66
C THR A 159 14.48 6.45 -0.63
N LEU A 160 13.72 6.16 0.43
CA LEU A 160 12.89 4.97 0.53
C LEU A 160 11.69 5.12 -0.42
N ARG A 161 11.41 4.09 -1.22
CA ARG A 161 10.31 4.13 -2.20
C ARG A 161 9.49 2.85 -2.15
N SER A 162 8.18 3.00 -2.20
CA SER A 162 7.20 1.96 -2.49
C SER A 162 6.14 2.54 -3.43
N ALA A 163 5.23 1.72 -3.92
CA ALA A 163 4.09 2.17 -4.68
C ALA A 163 2.82 1.51 -4.15
N CYS A 164 1.69 2.12 -4.48
CA CYS A 164 0.35 1.64 -4.20
C CYS A 164 -0.49 1.73 -5.48
N LEU A 165 -1.32 0.73 -5.73
CA LEU A 165 -2.31 0.74 -6.80
C LEU A 165 -3.67 0.34 -6.21
N TYR A 166 -4.60 1.29 -6.11
CA TYR A 166 -5.95 1.02 -5.61
C TYR A 166 -6.78 0.27 -6.65
N TRP A 167 -7.80 -0.46 -6.22
CA TRP A 167 -8.76 -1.06 -7.12
C TRP A 167 -9.71 -0.01 -7.70
N ASP A 168 -9.99 -0.12 -9.01
CA ASP A 168 -10.96 0.68 -9.77
C ASP A 168 -10.81 2.21 -9.59
N ASP A 169 -9.57 2.67 -9.44
CA ASP A 169 -9.25 4.09 -9.31
C ASP A 169 -8.22 4.53 -10.33
N TYR A 170 -8.74 4.97 -11.47
CA TYR A 170 -7.92 5.47 -12.58
C TYR A 170 -7.47 6.92 -12.36
N SER A 171 -8.14 7.65 -11.47
CA SER A 171 -7.78 9.04 -11.10
C SER A 171 -6.62 9.10 -10.12
N TYR A 172 -6.47 8.04 -9.33
CA TYR A 172 -5.37 7.74 -8.44
C TYR A 172 -4.65 6.53 -9.01
N SER A 173 -4.08 6.74 -10.21
CA SER A 173 -3.16 5.83 -10.88
C SER A 173 -2.02 5.40 -9.94
N LEU A 174 -1.10 4.57 -10.43
CA LEU A 174 0.01 4.05 -9.64
C LEU A 174 0.67 5.15 -8.77
N TYR A 175 0.43 5.07 -7.46
CA TYR A 175 0.76 6.11 -6.50
C TYR A 175 2.13 5.82 -5.87
N GLU A 176 3.04 6.79 -5.90
CA GLU A 176 4.29 6.69 -5.12
C GLU A 176 3.96 6.87 -3.66
N VAL A 177 4.34 5.90 -2.82
CA VAL A 177 4.24 6.07 -1.37
C VAL A 177 5.47 6.88 -0.94
N PRO A 178 5.31 8.17 -0.56
CA PRO A 178 6.43 9.00 -0.16
C PRO A 178 7.00 8.49 1.16
N ALA A 179 8.29 8.76 1.41
CA ALA A 179 8.94 8.32 2.63
C ALA A 179 8.28 8.90 3.91
N THR A 180 7.59 10.04 3.80
CA THR A 180 6.81 10.67 4.88
C THR A 180 5.58 9.85 5.28
N ASP A 181 5.05 9.04 4.37
CA ASP A 181 3.90 8.15 4.64
C ASP A 181 4.36 6.78 5.19
N VAL A 182 5.67 6.58 5.36
CA VAL A 182 6.28 5.37 5.92
C VAL A 182 6.78 5.63 7.33
N ILE A 183 6.11 5.01 8.29
CA ILE A 183 6.54 5.03 9.69
C ILE A 183 7.30 3.74 9.96
N GLY A 184 8.46 3.82 10.63
CA GLY A 184 9.21 2.66 11.10
C GLY A 184 9.61 2.80 12.56
N ILE A 185 10.61 2.01 12.97
CA ILE A 185 11.12 2.09 14.34
C ILE A 185 11.77 3.47 14.57
N GLY A 186 11.26 4.21 15.54
CA GLY A 186 11.69 5.56 15.93
C GLY A 186 11.09 6.69 15.09
N GLY A 187 9.92 6.48 14.45
CA GLY A 187 9.20 7.49 13.66
C GLY A 187 9.36 7.31 12.16
N ILE A 188 9.31 8.40 11.40
CA ILE A 188 9.46 8.34 9.93
C ILE A 188 10.69 7.49 9.56
N ALA A 189 10.53 6.62 8.57
CA ALA A 189 11.55 5.68 8.13
C ALA A 189 12.27 6.14 6.85
N PRO A 190 13.30 7.02 6.94
CA PRO A 190 14.03 7.47 5.76
C PRO A 190 14.91 6.40 5.13
N THR A 191 15.06 5.22 5.76
CA THR A 191 15.98 4.16 5.32
C THR A 191 15.33 2.79 5.40
N LEU A 192 15.81 1.85 4.57
CA LEU A 192 15.37 0.46 4.63
C LEU A 192 15.54 -0.16 6.01
N LYS A 193 16.64 0.15 6.72
CA LYS A 193 16.92 -0.41 8.05
C LYS A 193 15.78 -0.10 9.04
N LYS A 194 15.26 1.14 9.00
CA LYS A 194 14.16 1.57 9.89
C LYS A 194 12.80 0.95 9.53
N ALA A 195 12.62 0.55 8.28
CA ALA A 195 11.42 -0.14 7.78
C ALA A 195 11.62 -1.66 7.58
N SER A 196 12.67 -2.27 8.14
CA SER A 196 13.03 -3.66 7.82
C SER A 196 12.29 -4.71 8.64
N PHE A 197 11.94 -4.41 9.90
CA PHE A 197 11.30 -5.36 10.82
C PHE A 197 9.84 -5.03 11.10
N LYS A 198 9.50 -3.74 11.14
CA LYS A 198 8.15 -3.24 11.36
C LYS A 198 7.99 -1.89 10.69
N CYS A 199 6.87 -1.67 10.03
CA CYS A 199 6.50 -0.36 9.51
C CYS A 199 4.99 -0.17 9.46
N GLY A 200 4.55 1.08 9.51
CA GLY A 200 3.21 1.50 9.13
C GLY A 200 3.24 2.23 7.79
N LEU A 201 2.21 2.02 6.98
CA LEU A 201 1.97 2.79 5.77
C LEU A 201 0.65 3.54 5.86
N HIS A 202 0.70 4.86 5.69
CA HIS A 202 -0.51 5.65 5.48
C HIS A 202 -0.97 5.51 4.04
N LEU A 203 -2.03 4.72 3.83
CA LEU A 203 -2.69 4.59 2.54
C LEU A 203 -3.83 5.59 2.48
N LYS A 204 -3.75 6.56 1.57
CA LYS A 204 -4.68 7.70 1.45
C LYS A 204 -6.17 7.36 1.40
N LYS A 205 -6.54 6.18 0.90
CA LYS A 205 -7.95 5.73 0.82
C LYS A 205 -8.35 4.73 1.91
N HIS A 206 -7.44 4.34 2.77
CA HIS A 206 -7.79 3.58 3.98
C HIS A 206 -8.14 4.59 5.07
N LYS A 207 -8.90 4.13 6.08
CA LYS A 207 -9.24 4.94 7.26
C LYS A 207 -7.98 5.56 7.88
N ASP A 208 -8.14 6.54 8.76
CA ASP A 208 -7.07 7.35 9.38
C ASP A 208 -6.00 6.57 10.18
N GLN A 209 -5.97 5.24 10.09
CA GLN A 209 -4.98 4.38 10.72
C GLN A 209 -3.99 3.81 9.70
N PRO A 210 -2.68 3.86 9.99
CA PRO A 210 -1.67 3.27 9.13
C PRO A 210 -1.79 1.75 9.10
N GLN A 211 -1.60 1.19 7.92
CA GLN A 211 -1.55 -0.26 7.71
C GLN A 211 -0.21 -0.79 8.21
N CYS A 212 -0.26 -1.64 9.23
CA CYS A 212 0.93 -2.11 9.93
C CYS A 212 1.44 -3.41 9.31
N PHE A 213 2.74 -3.44 9.00
CA PHE A 213 3.44 -4.62 8.49
C PHE A 213 4.54 -5.02 9.47
N MET A 214 4.69 -6.32 9.73
CA MET A 214 5.65 -6.81 10.70
C MET A 214 6.29 -8.13 10.26
N ASP A 215 7.61 -8.18 10.35
CA ASP A 215 8.37 -9.42 10.18
C ASP A 215 7.97 -10.38 11.30
N PRO A 216 7.65 -11.66 11.03
CA PRO A 216 7.37 -12.66 12.06
C PRO A 216 8.50 -12.83 13.09
N LYS A 217 9.72 -12.40 12.76
CA LYS A 217 10.90 -12.39 13.64
C LYS A 217 11.18 -11.02 14.24
N CYS A 218 10.24 -10.08 14.17
CA CYS A 218 10.40 -8.74 14.72
C CYS A 218 10.65 -8.84 16.24
N PRO A 219 11.69 -8.19 16.78
CA PRO A 219 11.87 -8.08 18.23
C PRO A 219 10.69 -7.34 18.85
N GLU A 220 10.48 -7.50 20.16
CA GLU A 220 9.44 -6.75 20.87
C GLU A 220 9.62 -5.24 20.69
N THR A 221 8.55 -4.59 20.24
CA THR A 221 8.47 -3.14 20.07
C THR A 221 7.25 -2.60 20.78
N LEU A 222 7.38 -1.46 21.45
CA LEU A 222 6.25 -0.73 22.02
C LEU A 222 5.82 0.40 21.08
N PRO A 223 4.51 0.65 20.92
CA PRO A 223 4.05 1.86 20.25
C PRO A 223 4.48 3.08 21.07
N ILE A 224 4.92 4.13 20.38
CA ILE A 224 5.24 5.42 20.99
C ILE A 224 4.45 6.51 20.27
N LEU A 225 3.94 7.48 21.03
CA LEU A 225 3.38 8.69 20.45
C LEU A 225 4.53 9.64 20.12
N LEU A 226 4.60 10.07 18.87
CA LEU A 226 5.53 11.06 18.38
C LEU A 226 4.78 12.37 18.27
N GLU A 227 5.24 13.38 19.00
CA GLU A 227 4.57 14.67 19.18
C GLU A 227 4.17 15.37 17.85
N GLN A 228 4.84 15.04 16.73
CA GLN A 228 4.59 15.63 15.41
C GLN A 228 4.35 14.61 14.27
N GLU A 229 4.54 13.31 14.51
CA GLU A 229 4.56 12.28 13.45
C GLU A 229 3.52 11.16 13.66
N GLY A 230 2.68 11.25 14.70
CA GLY A 230 1.68 10.24 15.01
C GLY A 230 2.23 9.07 15.82
N ILE A 231 1.87 7.83 15.48
CA ILE A 231 2.32 6.63 16.22
C ILE A 231 3.58 6.07 15.57
N GLY A 232 4.68 5.93 16.33
CA GLY A 232 5.88 5.19 15.93
C GLY A 232 6.10 3.93 16.79
N TRP A 233 7.24 3.27 16.61
CA TRP A 233 7.63 2.10 17.43
C TRP A 233 9.00 2.28 18.06
N GLN A 234 9.16 1.87 19.32
CA GLN A 234 10.45 1.81 20.00
C GLN A 234 10.82 0.36 20.27
N GLN A 235 12.04 -0.04 19.93
CA GLN A 235 12.55 -1.36 20.30
C GLN A 235 12.75 -1.42 21.82
N ARG A 236 12.20 -2.45 22.47
CA ARG A 236 12.42 -2.67 23.89
C ARG A 236 13.90 -2.98 24.13
N ARG A 237 14.57 -2.21 24.99
CA ARG A 237 15.94 -2.55 25.41
C ARG A 237 15.84 -3.78 26.31
N VAL A 238 16.42 -4.90 25.88
CA VAL A 238 16.64 -6.06 26.74
C VAL A 238 17.82 -5.67 27.64
N GLY A 239 17.55 -5.51 28.94
CA GLY A 239 18.55 -5.28 29.97
C GLY A 239 19.21 -6.59 30.41
#